data_AF-A0A2J6HNR2-F1
#
_entry.id   AF-A0A2J6HNR2-F1
#
_cell.length_a   1.000
_cell.length_b   1.000
_cell.length_c   1.000
_cell.angle_alpha   90.00
_cell.angle_beta   90.00
_cell.angle_gamma   90.00
#
_symmetry.space_group_name_H-M   'P 1'
#
loop_
_entity.id
_entity.type
_entity.pdbx_description
1 polymer ?
#
loop_
_entity_poly.entity_id
_entity_poly.type
_entity_poly.pdbx_seq_one_letter_code
_entity_poly.pdbx_strand_id
1 'polypeptide(L)'
;AYDDMLKEGRIFDHDWNHYTADTVVFKPRHMSPERLQELYHYAWGSFYASESQEQKMFKLMMKVVEREVLDGTYRKPRKDLMESSFGKVVDR
;
A
#
# COMPACT_ATOMS: atom_id res chain seq x y z
N ALA A 1 17.89 6.29 1.01
CA ALA A 1 16.79 6.34 0.02
C ALA A 1 16.21 7.75 -0.10
N TYR A 2 15.51 8.28 0.91
CA TYR A 2 14.98 9.66 0.88
C TYR A 2 16.11 10.69 0.71
N ASP A 3 17.12 10.65 1.57
CA ASP A 3 18.26 11.60 1.54
C ASP A 3 19.00 11.60 0.20
N ASP A 4 19.10 10.45 -0.46
CA ASP A 4 19.76 10.32 -1.76
C ASP A 4 18.94 11.03 -2.85
N MET A 5 17.62 10.81 -2.87
CA MET A 5 16.73 11.49 -3.81
C MET A 5 16.64 13.00 -3.55
N LEU A 6 16.73 13.41 -2.29
CA LEU A 6 16.79 14.81 -1.91
C LEU A 6 18.07 15.47 -2.43
N LYS A 7 19.24 14.83 -2.23
CA LYS A 7 20.53 15.30 -2.79
C LYS A 7 20.53 15.34 -4.31
N GLU A 8 19.85 14.41 -4.96
CA GLU A 8 19.68 14.36 -6.41
C GLU A 8 18.66 15.39 -6.94
N GLY A 9 17.98 16.15 -6.08
CA GLY A 9 16.95 17.12 -6.49
C GLY A 9 15.71 16.49 -7.11
N ARG A 10 15.43 15.23 -6.74
CA ARG A 10 14.32 14.44 -7.32
C ARG A 10 13.06 14.49 -6.49
N ILE A 11 13.11 14.94 -5.25
CA ILE A 11 11.90 15.20 -4.44
C ILE A 11 11.39 16.59 -4.81
N PHE A 12 10.12 16.68 -5.20
CA PHE A 12 9.49 17.97 -5.54
C PHE A 12 8.35 18.35 -4.59
N ASP A 13 7.87 17.39 -3.78
CA ASP A 13 6.84 17.60 -2.78
C ASP A 13 7.37 17.27 -1.38
N HIS A 14 7.20 18.21 -0.46
CA HIS A 14 7.67 18.12 0.93
C HIS A 14 6.51 18.12 1.95
N ASP A 15 5.26 18.16 1.49
CA ASP A 15 4.11 17.99 2.36
C ASP A 15 3.96 16.50 2.70
N TRP A 16 4.22 16.16 3.96
CA TRP A 16 4.08 14.79 4.47
C TRP A 16 2.67 14.22 4.30
N ASN A 17 1.63 15.06 4.16
CA ASN A 17 0.28 14.59 3.89
C ASN A 17 0.13 13.96 2.50
N HIS A 18 1.01 14.29 1.55
CA HIS A 18 1.04 13.69 0.22
C HIS A 18 1.86 12.40 0.14
N TYR A 19 2.52 11.99 1.23
CA TYR A 19 3.29 10.73 1.30
C TYR A 19 2.37 9.54 1.57
N THR A 20 1.38 9.40 0.70
CA THR A 20 0.45 8.28 0.64
C THR A 20 0.91 7.27 -0.42
N ALA A 21 0.27 6.11 -0.49
CA ALA A 21 0.66 5.07 -1.45
C ALA A 21 0.21 5.37 -2.90
N ASP A 22 -0.58 6.42 -3.11
CA ASP A 22 -1.26 6.74 -4.36
C ASP A 22 -0.80 8.06 -5.02
N THR A 23 0.01 8.87 -4.35
CA THR A 23 0.48 10.17 -4.85
C THR A 23 1.98 10.14 -5.15
N VAL A 24 2.36 10.54 -6.37
CA VAL A 24 3.78 10.68 -6.74
C VAL A 24 4.33 12.01 -6.22
N VAL A 25 5.34 11.92 -5.35
CA VAL A 25 6.03 13.07 -4.70
C VAL A 25 7.48 13.27 -5.17
N PHE A 26 7.93 12.47 -6.13
CA PHE A 26 9.32 12.47 -6.61
C PHE A 26 9.42 12.19 -8.12
N LYS A 27 10.57 12.56 -8.71
CA LYS A 27 10.93 12.35 -10.12
C LYS A 27 11.64 11.00 -10.27
N PRO A 28 11.04 9.99 -10.93
CA PRO A 28 11.74 8.75 -11.25
C PRO A 28 12.83 8.97 -12.30
N ARG A 29 13.80 8.04 -12.44
CA ARG A 29 14.97 8.21 -13.32
C ARG A 29 14.66 8.09 -14.82
N HIS A 30 13.62 7.32 -15.17
CA HIS A 30 13.39 6.87 -16.55
C HIS A 30 12.00 7.26 -17.10
N MET A 31 11.25 8.08 -16.36
CA MET A 31 9.95 8.58 -16.78
C MET A 31 9.64 9.90 -16.05
N SER A 32 8.59 10.58 -16.46
CA SER A 32 8.10 11.75 -15.73
C SER A 32 7.27 11.33 -14.50
N PRO A 33 7.11 12.20 -13.49
CA PRO A 33 6.18 11.96 -12.38
C PRO A 33 4.76 11.65 -12.85
N GLU A 34 4.28 12.35 -13.87
CA GLU A 34 2.93 12.20 -14.42
C GLU A 34 2.75 10.83 -15.06
N ARG A 35 3.78 10.35 -15.78
CA ARG A 35 3.76 9.00 -16.35
C ARG A 35 3.75 7.93 -15.27
N LEU A 36 4.47 8.13 -14.17
CA LEU A 36 4.41 7.20 -13.04
C LEU A 36 3.01 7.17 -12.40
N GLN A 37 2.39 8.35 -12.23
CA GLN A 37 1.03 8.47 -11.72
C GLN A 37 0.01 7.77 -12.64
N GLU A 38 0.11 7.96 -13.95
CA GLU A 38 -0.72 7.28 -14.94
C GLU A 38 -0.57 5.75 -14.87
N LEU A 39 0.66 5.25 -14.78
CA LEU A 39 0.94 3.82 -14.65
C LEU A 39 0.40 3.24 -13.35
N TYR A 40 0.43 4.00 -12.25
CA TYR A 40 -0.21 3.61 -11.00
C TYR A 40 -1.71 3.39 -11.21
N HIS A 41 -2.43 4.35 -11.81
CA HIS A 41 -3.85 4.22 -12.09
C HIS A 41 -4.16 3.05 -13.05
N TYR A 42 -3.35 2.86 -14.09
CA TYR A 42 -3.48 1.74 -15.01
C TYR A 42 -3.30 0.39 -14.31
N ALA A 43 -2.27 0.25 -13.47
CA ALA A 43 -2.01 -0.97 -12.72
C ALA A 43 -3.17 -1.27 -11.75
N TRP A 44 -3.66 -0.25 -11.04
CA TRP A 44 -4.77 -0.39 -10.12
C TRP A 44 -6.06 -0.82 -10.84
N GLY A 45 -6.41 -0.12 -11.93
CA GLY A 45 -7.58 -0.45 -12.74
C GLY A 45 -7.49 -1.84 -13.35
N SER A 46 -6.32 -2.26 -13.83
CA SER A 46 -6.11 -3.59 -14.41
C SER A 46 -6.17 -4.70 -13.35
N PHE A 47 -5.60 -4.46 -12.16
CA PHE A 47 -5.55 -5.45 -11.09
C PHE A 47 -6.93 -5.75 -10.49
N TYR A 48 -7.76 -4.71 -10.35
CA TYR A 48 -9.13 -4.79 -9.85
C TYR A 48 -10.20 -4.83 -10.96
N ALA A 49 -9.83 -5.00 -12.23
CA ALA A 49 -10.80 -4.98 -13.34
C ALA A 49 -11.90 -6.05 -13.23
N SER A 50 -11.57 -7.21 -12.63
CA SER A 50 -12.46 -8.37 -12.59
C SER A 50 -13.35 -8.43 -11.35
N GLU A 51 -12.99 -7.73 -10.27
CA GLU A 51 -13.63 -7.87 -8.95
C GLU A 51 -13.49 -6.56 -8.15
N SER A 52 -14.37 -6.34 -7.17
CA SER A 52 -14.18 -5.20 -6.26
C SER A 52 -12.85 -5.32 -5.50
N GLN A 53 -12.34 -4.18 -5.02
CA GLN A 53 -11.10 -4.14 -4.26
C GLN A 53 -11.16 -5.02 -3.01
N GLU A 54 -12.28 -4.99 -2.30
CA GLU A 54 -12.52 -5.78 -1.10
C GLU A 54 -12.53 -7.27 -1.40
N GLN A 55 -13.21 -7.69 -2.48
CA GLN A 55 -13.28 -9.08 -2.91
C GLN A 55 -11.91 -9.63 -3.29
N LYS A 56 -11.17 -8.88 -4.11
CA LYS A 56 -9.83 -9.26 -4.57
C LYS A 56 -8.87 -9.39 -3.38
N MET A 57 -8.89 -8.41 -2.47
CA MET A 57 -8.01 -8.43 -1.31
C MET A 57 -8.39 -9.52 -0.30
N PHE A 58 -9.68 -9.77 -0.08
CA PHE A 58 -10.13 -10.89 0.74
C PHE A 58 -9.57 -12.22 0.24
N LYS A 59 -9.70 -12.50 -1.06
CA LYS A 59 -9.16 -13.73 -1.68
C LYS A 59 -7.64 -13.85 -1.50
N LEU A 60 -6.90 -12.77 -1.69
CA LEU A 60 -5.45 -12.76 -1.49
C LEU A 60 -5.08 -13.05 -0.03
N MET A 61 -5.80 -12.45 0.92
CA MET A 61 -5.57 -12.70 2.34
C MET A 61 -5.90 -14.15 2.72
N MET A 62 -7.02 -14.69 2.23
CA MET A 62 -7.39 -16.09 2.44
C MET A 62 -6.33 -17.05 1.90
N LYS A 63 -5.76 -16.77 0.73
CA LYS A 63 -4.67 -17.58 0.17
C LYS A 63 -3.41 -17.60 1.06
N VAL A 64 -3.09 -16.48 1.72
CA VAL A 64 -1.98 -16.44 2.68
C VAL A 64 -2.32 -17.27 3.92
N VAL A 65 -3.52 -17.11 4.46
CA VAL A 65 -4.00 -17.89 5.63
C VAL A 65 -3.97 -19.40 5.34
N GLU A 66 -4.48 -19.82 4.17
CA GLU A 66 -4.43 -21.22 3.74
C GLU A 66 -3.00 -21.76 3.73
N ARG A 67 -2.05 -20.99 3.18
CA ARG A 67 -0.64 -21.36 3.17
C ARG A 67 -0.05 -21.46 4.59
N GLU A 68 -0.32 -20.48 5.46
CA GLU A 68 0.17 -20.51 6.85
C GLU A 68 -0.41 -21.68 7.65
N VAL A 69 -1.65 -22.08 7.38
CA VAL A 69 -2.27 -23.27 7.99
C VAL A 69 -1.56 -24.54 7.54
N LEU A 70 -1.26 -24.66 6.24
CA LEU A 70 -0.51 -25.80 5.70
C LEU A 70 0.92 -25.87 6.25
N ASP A 71 1.56 -24.72 6.41
CA ASP A 71 2.92 -24.61 6.98
C ASP A 71 2.94 -24.77 8.51
N GLY A 72 1.77 -24.86 9.17
CA GLY A 72 1.65 -24.93 10.63
C GLY A 72 2.08 -23.65 11.36
N THR A 73 2.23 -22.53 10.64
CA THR A 73 2.70 -21.24 11.16
C THR A 73 1.56 -20.26 11.47
N TYR A 74 0.32 -20.62 11.14
CA TYR A 74 -0.86 -19.78 11.34
C TYR A 74 -1.00 -19.28 12.78
N ARG A 75 -1.27 -17.98 12.93
CA ARG A 75 -1.53 -17.33 14.22
C ARG A 75 -2.88 -16.62 14.18
N LYS A 76 -3.71 -16.86 15.20
CA LYS A 76 -4.98 -16.15 15.36
C LYS A 76 -4.74 -14.63 15.50
N PRO A 77 -5.60 -13.77 14.92
CA PRO A 77 -5.54 -12.34 15.15
C PRO A 77 -5.62 -11.99 16.64
N ARG A 78 -4.84 -10.98 17.04
CA ARG A 78 -4.81 -10.40 18.38
C ARG A 78 -6.12 -9.66 18.64
N LYS A 79 -7.06 -10.29 19.35
CA LYS A 79 -8.38 -9.70 19.68
C LYS A 79 -8.26 -8.46 20.58
N ASP A 80 -7.25 -8.42 21.43
CA ASP A 80 -6.90 -7.29 22.30
C ASP A 80 -6.64 -5.99 21.52
N LEU A 81 -6.26 -6.09 20.24
CA LEU A 81 -5.96 -4.94 19.40
C LEU A 81 -7.12 -4.52 18.50
N MET A 82 -8.26 -5.23 18.49
CA MET A 82 -9.35 -4.94 17.54
C MET A 82 -9.98 -3.56 17.72
N GLU A 83 -9.99 -3.05 18.95
CA GLU A 83 -10.51 -1.73 19.32
C GLU A 83 -9.45 -0.62 19.20
N SER A 84 -8.24 -0.95 18.74
CA SER A 84 -7.12 -0.01 18.61
C SER A 84 -6.69 0.16 17.16
N SER A 85 -6.44 1.39 16.73
CA SER A 85 -5.80 1.71 15.46
C SER A 85 -4.67 2.71 15.71
N PHE A 86 -3.45 2.36 15.27
CA PHE A 86 -2.25 3.20 15.45
C PHE A 86 -2.05 3.71 16.90
N GLY A 87 -2.31 2.84 17.89
CA GLY A 87 -2.15 3.18 19.31
C GLY A 87 -3.26 4.04 19.91
N LYS A 88 -4.34 4.30 19.17
CA LYS A 88 -5.54 5.02 19.65
C LYS A 88 -6.72 4.07 19.72
N VAL A 89 -7.54 4.19 20.76
CA VAL A 89 -8.83 3.48 20.82
C VAL A 89 -9.75 4.10 19.78
N VAL A 90 -10.35 3.25 18.94
CA VAL A 90 -11.28 3.68 17.89
C VAL A 90 -12.67 3.18 18.28
N ASP A 91 -13.59 4.11 18.50
CA ASP A 91 -15.01 3.79 18.61
C ASP A 91 -15.52 3.45 17.20
N ARG A 92 -16.05 2.24 17.03
CA ARG A 92 -16.47 1.69 15.73
C ARG A 92 -17.96 1.77 15.53
#